data_AF-A0A955Q4Q3-F1
#
_entry.id   AF-A0A955Q4Q3-F1
#
_cell.length_a   1.000
_cell.length_b   1.000
_cell.length_c   1.000
_cell.angle_alpha   90.00
_cell.angle_beta   90.00
_cell.angle_gamma   90.00
#
_symmetry.space_group_name_H-M   'P 1'
#
loop_
_entity.id
_entity.type
_entity.pdbx_description
1 polymer ?
#
loop_
_entity_poly.entity_id
_entity_poly.type
_entity_poly.pdbx_seq_one_letter_code
_entity_poly.pdbx_strand_id
1 'polypeptide(L)'
;KDPLNPIRRQYLQKFAQQEGRIFLYRFFEKYKGLSAEEAWQLVLSQTRLTPLRLAVLLRSIEPEKDVRAFTTSLRQTFPTIKLSPEQADRLFTQTDPRVLSLADRGYVARIHPLELWTVAFLRQHPDSGKSELARASEQELLEVYAWLFKTHRKAAQDSRIRLILEQEAFMEIHKAWKRVGYPFATLVPSLATAIGSSADRPAALTELMGILVNEGRKIPTVTIRQLHFAEGTPFETLVVPQEPDREQTLNPLVAQILRQELIEVVEHGTAIGAKGALPPTKGMTISIGGKTGTGDHRQKVYERGYRLIGSRPIARTATFVFLIDDRFFGTITAQVSGPHSGDFSFTSSLPVRIFRLFAPHLHAYVIPHTLEAKSPQPFQPRS
;
A
#
# COMPACT_ATOMS: atom_id res chain seq x y z
N LYS A 1 25.58 -12.86 -3.54
CA LYS A 1 25.81 -14.26 -3.09
C LYS A 1 27.01 -14.35 -2.16
N ASP A 2 28.08 -13.58 -2.40
CA ASP A 2 29.21 -13.41 -1.47
C ASP A 2 28.75 -12.83 -0.12
N PRO A 3 28.96 -13.53 1.02
CA PRO A 3 28.63 -13.06 2.37
C PRO A 3 29.39 -11.80 2.82
N LEU A 4 30.57 -11.54 2.25
CA LEU A 4 31.45 -10.42 2.63
C LEU A 4 31.18 -9.15 1.84
N ASN A 5 30.29 -9.21 0.84
CA ASN A 5 29.98 -8.05 0.02
C ASN A 5 29.39 -6.90 0.88
N PRO A 6 29.99 -5.70 0.86
CA PRO A 6 29.61 -4.58 1.72
C PRO A 6 28.17 -4.10 1.50
N ILE A 7 27.62 -4.30 0.29
CA ILE A 7 26.23 -3.96 -0.05
C ILE A 7 25.24 -4.76 0.81
N ARG A 8 25.57 -5.99 1.22
CA ARG A 8 24.71 -6.79 2.10
C ARG A 8 24.45 -6.08 3.42
N ARG A 9 25.49 -5.50 4.01
CA ARG A 9 25.36 -4.79 5.28
C ARG A 9 24.39 -3.62 5.16
N GLN A 10 24.44 -2.88 4.05
CA GLN A 10 23.52 -1.78 3.77
C GLN A 10 22.05 -2.25 3.69
N TYR A 11 21.78 -3.34 2.96
CA TYR A 11 20.42 -3.91 2.89
C TYR A 11 19.92 -4.45 4.24
N LEU A 12 20.81 -5.05 5.04
CA LEU A 12 20.45 -5.53 6.38
C LEU A 12 20.17 -4.37 7.34
N GLN A 13 20.89 -3.24 7.22
CA GLN A 13 20.61 -2.01 7.96
C GLN A 13 19.26 -1.42 7.55
N LYS A 14 18.98 -1.31 6.24
CA LYS A 14 17.66 -0.89 5.72
C LYS A 14 16.54 -1.75 6.29
N PHE A 15 16.72 -3.08 6.28
CA PHE A 15 15.76 -4.01 6.85
C PHE A 15 15.53 -3.78 8.35
N ALA A 16 16.59 -3.72 9.14
CA ALA A 16 16.50 -3.51 10.58
C ALA A 16 15.78 -2.20 10.93
N GLN A 17 16.09 -1.12 10.18
CA GLN A 17 15.43 0.17 10.33
C GLN A 17 13.94 0.12 9.94
N GLN A 18 13.60 -0.50 8.82
CA GLN A 18 12.21 -0.58 8.36
C GLN A 18 11.35 -1.46 9.28
N GLU A 19 11.78 -2.69 9.57
CA GLU A 19 11.02 -3.61 10.41
C GLU A 19 10.95 -3.09 11.85
N GLY A 20 12.08 -2.65 12.40
CA GLY A 20 12.10 -2.15 13.77
C GLY A 20 11.26 -0.88 13.96
N ARG A 21 11.15 0.01 12.95
CA ARG A 21 10.23 1.17 13.00
C ARG A 21 8.75 0.76 13.10
N ILE A 22 8.34 -0.35 12.49
CA ILE A 22 6.96 -0.88 12.61
C ILE A 22 6.66 -1.21 14.08
N PHE A 23 7.57 -1.94 14.72
CA PHE A 23 7.45 -2.27 16.15
C PHE A 23 7.49 -1.02 17.02
N LEU A 24 8.43 -0.12 16.76
CA LEU A 24 8.61 1.12 17.49
C LEU A 24 7.33 1.99 17.47
N TYR A 25 6.72 2.19 16.30
CA TYR A 25 5.48 2.96 16.20
C TYR A 25 4.30 2.27 16.86
N ARG A 26 4.24 0.93 16.82
CA ARG A 26 3.21 0.18 17.54
C ARG A 26 3.36 0.36 19.06
N PHE A 27 4.57 0.33 19.59
CA PHE A 27 4.81 0.57 21.02
C PHE A 27 4.56 2.04 21.39
N PHE A 28 4.94 2.99 20.54
CA PHE A 28 4.60 4.39 20.76
C PHE A 28 3.10 4.59 20.91
N GLU A 29 2.28 4.07 19.99
CA GLU A 29 0.82 4.17 20.10
C GLU A 29 0.27 3.48 21.35
N LYS A 30 0.92 2.40 21.81
CA LYS A 30 0.52 1.70 23.04
C LYS A 30 0.75 2.53 24.31
N TYR A 31 1.78 3.37 24.34
CA TYR A 31 2.21 4.10 25.54
C TYR A 31 1.94 5.60 25.50
N LYS A 32 1.66 6.18 24.32
CA LYS A 32 1.39 7.61 24.16
C LYS A 32 0.20 8.04 25.02
N GLY A 33 0.41 9.10 25.82
CA GLY A 33 -0.62 9.68 26.68
C GLY A 33 -0.78 8.99 28.04
N LEU A 34 -0.04 7.89 28.29
CA LEU A 34 0.05 7.30 29.63
C LEU A 34 1.05 8.09 30.48
N SER A 35 0.75 8.22 31.76
CA SER A 35 1.74 8.65 32.75
C SER A 35 2.84 7.61 32.90
N ALA A 36 3.99 8.03 33.45
CA ALA A 36 5.12 7.15 33.68
C ALA A 36 4.79 5.94 34.59
N GLU A 37 3.83 6.10 35.51
CA GLU A 37 3.36 5.02 36.39
C GLU A 37 2.41 4.06 35.64
N GLU A 38 1.46 4.57 34.86
CA GLU A 38 0.56 3.73 34.07
C GLU A 38 1.33 2.90 33.03
N ALA A 39 2.29 3.52 32.34
CA ALA A 39 3.17 2.82 31.41
C ALA A 39 3.96 1.71 32.13
N TRP A 40 4.45 1.98 33.34
CA TRP A 40 5.18 0.99 34.14
C TRP A 40 4.31 -0.19 34.55
N GLN A 41 3.09 0.05 35.04
CA GLN A 41 2.13 -1.02 35.36
C GLN A 41 1.77 -1.87 34.13
N LEU A 42 1.64 -1.23 32.95
CA LEU A 42 1.40 -1.94 31.70
C LEU A 42 2.60 -2.79 31.26
N VAL A 43 3.84 -2.38 31.53
CA VAL A 43 5.02 -3.23 31.30
C VAL A 43 5.01 -4.45 32.23
N LEU A 44 4.76 -4.24 33.53
CA LEU A 44 4.77 -5.30 34.53
C LEU A 44 3.71 -6.38 34.28
N SER A 45 2.53 -6.01 33.76
CA SER A 45 1.43 -6.95 33.51
C SER A 45 1.68 -7.92 32.34
N GLN A 46 2.67 -7.66 31.49
CA GLN A 46 2.93 -8.46 30.29
C GLN A 46 3.77 -9.72 30.52
N THR A 47 4.43 -9.82 31.68
CA THR A 47 5.34 -10.93 31.97
C THR A 47 5.14 -11.39 33.40
N ARG A 48 5.32 -12.69 33.63
CA ARG A 48 5.38 -13.21 35.00
C ARG A 48 6.62 -12.63 35.68
N LEU A 49 6.42 -11.88 36.76
CA LEU A 49 7.49 -11.29 37.54
C LEU A 49 8.30 -12.36 38.27
N THR A 50 9.62 -12.24 38.17
CA THR A 50 10.63 -12.95 38.97
C THR A 50 11.67 -11.92 39.41
N PRO A 51 12.48 -12.19 40.47
CA PRO A 51 13.49 -11.23 40.91
C PRO A 51 14.39 -10.74 39.77
N LEU A 52 14.86 -11.66 38.92
CA LEU A 52 15.72 -11.34 37.77
C LEU A 52 14.98 -10.50 36.71
N ARG A 53 13.74 -10.84 36.38
CA ARG A 53 12.97 -10.09 35.37
C ARG A 53 12.65 -8.69 35.84
N LEU A 54 12.17 -8.55 37.06
CA LEU A 54 11.88 -7.26 37.65
C LEU A 54 13.14 -6.40 37.75
N ALA A 55 14.28 -7.01 38.12
CA ALA A 55 15.57 -6.32 38.12
C ALA A 55 15.91 -5.76 36.74
N VAL A 56 15.84 -6.60 35.68
CA VAL A 56 16.08 -6.15 34.30
C VAL A 56 15.12 -5.03 33.88
N LEU A 57 13.84 -5.13 34.21
CA LEU A 57 12.86 -4.11 33.87
C LEU A 57 13.19 -2.76 34.53
N LEU A 58 13.44 -2.76 35.85
CA LEU A 58 13.83 -1.57 36.60
C LEU A 58 15.12 -0.95 36.07
N ARG A 59 16.14 -1.77 35.80
CA ARG A 59 17.41 -1.30 35.22
C ARG A 59 17.28 -0.82 33.78
N SER A 60 16.23 -1.21 33.07
CA SER A 60 15.96 -0.75 31.70
C SER A 60 15.29 0.62 31.67
N ILE A 61 14.36 0.91 32.58
CA ILE A 61 13.62 2.18 32.62
C ILE A 61 14.30 3.26 33.45
N GLU A 62 15.12 2.87 34.43
CA GLU A 62 15.79 3.79 35.37
C GLU A 62 17.27 3.37 35.56
N PRO A 63 18.08 3.44 34.49
CA PRO A 63 19.46 2.95 34.51
C PRO A 63 20.38 3.73 35.48
N GLU A 64 20.05 4.97 35.79
CA GLU A 64 20.86 5.87 36.64
C GLU A 64 20.65 5.67 38.15
N LYS A 65 19.64 4.88 38.57
CA LYS A 65 19.39 4.64 39.99
C LYS A 65 20.54 3.85 40.63
N ASP A 66 20.95 4.27 41.83
CA ASP A 66 21.89 3.52 42.65
C ASP A 66 21.28 2.21 43.19
N VAL A 67 22.14 1.37 43.78
CA VAL A 67 21.72 0.06 44.29
C VAL A 67 20.68 0.15 45.41
N ARG A 68 20.69 1.23 46.20
CA ARG A 68 19.73 1.45 47.30
C ARG A 68 18.35 1.77 46.74
N ALA A 69 18.26 2.73 45.82
CA ALA A 69 17.01 3.10 45.15
C ALA A 69 16.44 1.93 44.35
N PHE A 70 17.29 1.18 43.65
CA PHE A 70 16.92 -0.05 42.96
C PHE A 70 16.31 -1.09 43.93
N THR A 71 16.98 -1.36 45.05
CA THR A 71 16.52 -2.35 46.04
C THR A 71 15.17 -1.94 46.66
N THR A 72 14.99 -0.65 46.95
CA THR A 72 13.71 -0.11 47.42
C THR A 72 12.61 -0.34 46.40
N SER A 73 12.82 0.04 45.13
CA SER A 73 11.81 -0.16 44.08
C SER A 73 11.49 -1.65 43.86
N LEU A 74 12.50 -2.52 43.89
CA LEU A 74 12.29 -3.97 43.74
C LEU A 74 11.41 -4.53 44.86
N ARG A 75 11.65 -4.13 46.12
CA ARG A 75 10.83 -4.56 47.27
C ARG A 75 9.43 -3.98 47.25
N GLN A 76 9.27 -2.73 46.80
CA GLN A 76 7.95 -2.11 46.67
C GLN A 76 7.09 -2.79 45.60
N THR A 77 7.68 -3.07 44.44
CA THR A 77 6.96 -3.70 43.32
C THR A 77 6.73 -5.19 43.54
N PHE A 78 7.58 -5.86 44.31
CA PHE A 78 7.42 -7.29 44.60
C PHE A 78 7.66 -7.62 46.09
N PRO A 79 6.70 -7.26 46.98
CA PRO A 79 6.87 -7.35 48.44
C PRO A 79 7.06 -8.77 48.98
N THR A 80 6.61 -9.77 48.24
CA THR A 80 6.71 -11.18 48.63
C THR A 80 8.10 -11.79 48.34
N ILE A 81 8.96 -11.08 47.61
CA ILE A 81 10.35 -11.49 47.40
C ILE A 81 11.16 -11.19 48.67
N LYS A 82 11.74 -12.24 49.27
CA LYS A 82 12.78 -12.11 50.30
C LYS A 82 14.16 -12.14 49.63
N LEU A 83 14.83 -10.99 49.57
CA LEU A 83 16.22 -10.88 49.08
C LEU A 83 17.13 -10.38 50.19
N SER A 84 18.26 -11.08 50.40
CA SER A 84 19.36 -10.56 51.21
C SER A 84 20.01 -9.35 50.51
N PRO A 85 20.73 -8.49 51.25
CA PRO A 85 21.53 -7.42 50.65
C PRO A 85 22.49 -7.93 49.56
N GLU A 86 23.20 -9.05 49.78
CA GLU A 86 24.14 -9.56 48.77
C GLU A 86 23.42 -10.03 47.49
N GLN A 87 22.22 -10.60 47.62
CA GLN A 87 21.42 -11.01 46.47
C GLN A 87 20.92 -9.81 45.65
N ALA A 88 20.57 -8.71 46.32
CA ALA A 88 20.17 -7.47 45.65
C ALA A 88 21.35 -6.83 44.91
N ASP A 89 22.54 -6.78 45.51
CA ASP A 89 23.77 -6.27 44.88
C ASP A 89 24.17 -7.11 43.66
N ARG A 90 24.04 -8.44 43.78
CA ARG A 90 24.28 -9.36 42.66
C ARG A 90 23.30 -9.13 41.51
N LEU A 91 22.01 -8.96 41.82
CA LEU A 91 20.98 -8.63 40.82
C LEU A 91 21.29 -7.30 40.15
N PHE A 92 21.63 -6.27 40.91
CA PHE A 92 21.98 -4.95 40.39
C PHE A 92 23.15 -5.02 39.40
N THR A 93 24.23 -5.70 39.79
CA THR A 93 25.45 -5.83 38.98
C THR A 93 25.21 -6.63 37.70
N GLN A 94 24.55 -7.80 37.80
CA GLN A 94 24.34 -8.67 36.64
C GLN A 94 23.29 -8.15 35.65
N THR A 95 22.46 -7.18 36.08
CA THR A 95 21.42 -6.56 35.23
C THR A 95 21.79 -5.15 34.77
N ASP A 96 23.05 -4.76 34.92
CA ASP A 96 23.57 -3.49 34.41
C ASP A 96 23.36 -3.38 32.88
N PRO A 97 22.77 -2.27 32.38
CA PRO A 97 22.61 -2.02 30.94
C PRO A 97 23.91 -2.06 30.12
N ARG A 98 25.07 -1.85 30.75
CA ARG A 98 26.39 -1.96 30.09
C ARG A 98 26.84 -3.41 29.91
N VAL A 99 26.26 -4.32 30.69
CA VAL A 99 26.54 -5.77 30.65
C VAL A 99 25.51 -6.47 29.76
N LEU A 100 24.23 -6.12 29.89
CA LEU A 100 23.14 -6.69 29.11
C LEU A 100 22.71 -5.73 28.00
N SER A 101 22.92 -6.15 26.74
CA SER A 101 22.42 -5.44 25.57
C SER A 101 20.90 -5.26 25.63
N LEU A 102 20.33 -4.31 24.87
CA LEU A 102 18.89 -4.12 24.78
C LEU A 102 18.17 -5.41 24.35
N ALA A 103 18.77 -6.16 23.42
CA ALA A 103 18.26 -7.46 22.97
C ALA A 103 18.23 -8.50 24.12
N ASP A 104 19.30 -8.59 24.91
CA ASP A 104 19.38 -9.52 26.04
C ASP A 104 18.41 -9.15 27.16
N ARG A 105 18.26 -7.85 27.43
CA ARG A 105 17.28 -7.35 28.41
C ARG A 105 15.87 -7.75 28.01
N GLY A 106 15.48 -7.56 26.75
CA GLY A 106 14.19 -8.01 26.25
C GLY A 106 14.00 -9.53 26.36
N TYR A 107 15.03 -10.31 26.01
CA TYR A 107 15.00 -11.77 26.14
C TYR A 107 14.77 -12.24 27.58
N VAL A 108 15.53 -11.69 28.54
CA VAL A 108 15.41 -12.05 29.97
C VAL A 108 14.06 -11.63 30.52
N ALA A 109 13.63 -10.39 30.25
CA ALA A 109 12.35 -9.84 30.70
C ALA A 109 11.13 -10.52 30.06
N ARG A 110 11.31 -11.17 28.89
CA ARG A 110 10.23 -11.66 28.02
C ARG A 110 9.33 -10.52 27.51
N ILE A 111 9.93 -9.37 27.26
CA ILE A 111 9.30 -8.18 26.66
C ILE A 111 10.11 -7.80 25.43
N HIS A 112 9.46 -7.23 24.42
CA HIS A 112 10.17 -6.87 23.20
C HIS A 112 11.27 -5.82 23.50
N PRO A 113 12.52 -5.98 23.00
CA PRO A 113 13.61 -5.04 23.27
C PRO A 113 13.25 -3.57 22.97
N LEU A 114 12.69 -3.31 21.79
CA LEU A 114 12.25 -1.95 21.41
C LEU A 114 11.08 -1.42 22.26
N GLU A 115 10.30 -2.29 22.90
CA GLU A 115 9.24 -1.84 23.81
C GLU A 115 9.84 -1.31 25.10
N LEU A 116 10.81 -2.03 25.69
CA LEU A 116 11.55 -1.58 26.86
C LEU A 116 12.22 -0.24 26.61
N TRP A 117 12.87 -0.10 25.45
CA TRP A 117 13.49 1.15 25.05
C TRP A 117 12.46 2.27 24.88
N THR A 118 11.33 2.00 24.21
CA THR A 118 10.27 3.00 23.99
C THR A 118 9.72 3.54 25.31
N VAL A 119 9.48 2.66 26.29
CA VAL A 119 8.97 3.07 27.61
C VAL A 119 10.01 3.89 28.38
N ALA A 120 11.27 3.48 28.36
CA ALA A 120 12.35 4.24 28.97
C ALA A 120 12.50 5.64 28.34
N PHE A 121 12.42 5.72 27.01
CA PHE A 121 12.51 6.97 26.26
C PHE A 121 11.34 7.91 26.58
N LEU A 122 10.10 7.43 26.52
CA LEU A 122 8.90 8.26 26.81
C LEU A 122 8.83 8.72 28.27
N ARG A 123 9.43 7.97 29.20
CA ARG A 123 9.56 8.41 30.60
C ARG A 123 10.46 9.64 30.74
N GLN A 124 11.52 9.74 29.92
CA GLN A 124 12.46 10.86 29.93
C GLN A 124 11.99 12.01 29.03
N HIS A 125 11.22 11.70 27.99
CA HIS A 125 10.74 12.64 26.99
C HIS A 125 9.21 12.47 26.78
N PRO A 126 8.38 12.90 27.74
CA PRO A 126 6.93 12.65 27.72
C PRO A 126 6.21 13.32 26.55
N ASP A 127 6.73 14.45 26.06
CA ASP A 127 6.11 15.23 24.98
C ASP A 127 6.63 14.84 23.57
N SER A 128 7.49 13.83 23.47
CA SER A 128 8.09 13.42 22.19
C SER A 128 7.08 12.86 21.20
N GLY A 129 7.20 13.29 19.95
CA GLY A 129 6.45 12.75 18.82
C GLY A 129 7.14 11.55 18.15
N LYS A 130 6.43 10.89 17.23
CA LYS A 130 6.96 9.76 16.43
C LYS A 130 8.27 10.06 15.71
N SER A 131 8.44 11.28 15.20
CA SER A 131 9.63 11.67 14.45
C SER A 131 10.87 11.71 15.35
N GLU A 132 10.73 12.23 16.57
CA GLU A 132 11.82 12.29 17.54
C GLU A 132 12.19 10.89 18.04
N LEU A 133 11.18 10.09 18.40
CA LEU A 133 11.36 8.68 18.77
C LEU A 133 12.11 7.90 17.68
N ALA A 134 11.70 8.06 16.41
CA ALA A 134 12.33 7.37 15.29
C ALA A 134 13.81 7.77 15.13
N ARG A 135 14.14 9.04 15.32
CA ARG A 135 15.52 9.55 15.25
C ARG A 135 16.37 9.04 16.42
N ALA A 136 15.84 9.10 17.63
CA ALA A 136 16.54 8.65 18.84
C ALA A 136 16.79 7.13 18.84
N SER A 137 15.92 6.36 18.20
CA SER A 137 16.01 4.89 18.15
C SER A 137 17.00 4.33 17.11
N GLU A 138 17.64 5.13 16.26
CA GLU A 138 18.37 4.62 15.08
C GLU A 138 19.46 3.59 15.40
N GLN A 139 20.25 3.82 16.45
CA GLN A 139 21.29 2.89 16.89
C GLN A 139 20.69 1.63 17.54
N GLU A 140 19.61 1.80 18.30
CA GLU A 140 18.91 0.74 19.03
C GLU A 140 18.26 -0.26 18.07
N LEU A 141 17.71 0.24 16.95
CA LEU A 141 17.21 -0.60 15.87
C LEU A 141 18.32 -1.47 15.27
N LEU A 142 19.55 -0.98 15.17
CA LEU A 142 20.67 -1.79 14.70
C LEU A 142 21.15 -2.79 15.76
N GLU A 143 21.17 -2.38 17.04
CA GLU A 143 21.56 -3.23 18.17
C GLU A 143 20.62 -4.42 18.34
N VAL A 144 19.31 -4.20 18.33
CA VAL A 144 18.30 -5.26 18.47
C VAL A 144 18.44 -6.31 17.36
N TYR A 145 18.90 -5.89 16.19
CA TYR A 145 19.16 -6.76 15.04
C TYR A 145 20.63 -7.17 14.89
N ALA A 146 21.51 -6.90 15.87
CA ALA A 146 22.94 -7.23 15.79
C ALA A 146 23.20 -8.71 15.48
N TRP A 147 22.32 -9.60 15.97
CA TRP A 147 22.37 -11.04 15.67
C TRP A 147 22.29 -11.36 14.17
N LEU A 148 21.57 -10.54 13.39
CA LEU A 148 21.37 -10.71 11.95
C LEU A 148 22.67 -10.46 11.17
N PHE A 149 23.55 -9.61 11.68
CA PHE A 149 24.81 -9.26 11.03
C PHE A 149 25.91 -10.33 11.21
N LYS A 150 25.69 -11.34 12.06
CA LYS A 150 26.65 -12.44 12.24
C LYS A 150 26.74 -13.30 10.97
N THR A 151 27.95 -13.57 10.49
CA THR A 151 28.22 -14.23 9.18
C THR A 151 27.62 -15.64 9.06
N HIS A 152 27.52 -16.40 10.15
CA HIS A 152 26.88 -17.72 10.16
C HIS A 152 25.35 -17.68 9.97
N ARG A 153 24.71 -16.50 10.00
CA ARG A 153 23.25 -16.31 9.77
C ARG A 153 22.92 -16.05 8.30
N LYS A 154 23.72 -16.55 7.36
CA LYS A 154 23.59 -16.28 5.91
C LYS A 154 22.17 -16.49 5.37
N ALA A 155 21.52 -17.60 5.70
CA ALA A 155 20.17 -17.89 5.20
C ALA A 155 19.13 -16.86 5.69
N ALA A 156 19.25 -16.44 6.97
CA ALA A 156 18.41 -15.39 7.50
C ALA A 156 18.67 -14.07 6.75
N GLN A 157 19.93 -13.67 6.62
CA GLN A 157 20.33 -12.46 5.89
C GLN A 157 19.79 -12.44 4.45
N ASP A 158 19.98 -13.54 3.71
CA ASP A 158 19.56 -13.65 2.30
C ASP A 158 18.05 -13.43 2.15
N SER A 159 17.26 -13.99 3.07
CA SER A 159 15.80 -13.80 3.08
C SER A 159 15.41 -12.33 3.33
N ARG A 160 16.07 -11.63 4.26
CA ARG A 160 15.78 -10.21 4.56
C ARG A 160 16.22 -9.29 3.43
N ILE A 161 17.39 -9.55 2.86
CA ILE A 161 17.90 -8.82 1.70
C ILE A 161 16.93 -8.98 0.51
N ARG A 162 16.46 -10.20 0.25
CA ARG A 162 15.48 -10.45 -0.82
C ARG A 162 14.19 -9.67 -0.60
N LEU A 163 13.70 -9.59 0.63
CA LEU A 163 12.50 -8.82 0.97
C LEU A 163 12.66 -7.33 0.63
N ILE A 164 13.81 -6.72 0.96
CA ILE A 164 14.07 -5.31 0.61
C ILE A 164 14.22 -5.13 -0.90
N LEU A 165 14.94 -6.04 -1.58
CA LEU A 165 15.08 -6.00 -3.04
C LEU A 165 13.73 -6.13 -3.75
N GLU A 166 12.85 -6.99 -3.25
CA GLU A 166 11.49 -7.15 -3.79
C GLU A 166 10.69 -5.86 -3.61
N GLN A 167 10.72 -5.25 -2.42
CA GLN A 167 10.09 -3.94 -2.21
C GLN A 167 10.61 -2.87 -3.17
N GLU A 168 11.93 -2.78 -3.35
CA GLU A 168 12.55 -1.83 -4.29
C GLU A 168 12.15 -2.11 -5.73
N ALA A 169 12.09 -3.36 -6.17
CA ALA A 169 11.61 -3.73 -7.49
C ALA A 169 10.14 -3.30 -7.71
N PHE A 170 9.27 -3.50 -6.72
CA PHE A 170 7.88 -3.06 -6.79
C PHE A 170 7.73 -1.53 -6.77
N MET A 171 8.66 -0.79 -6.16
CA MET A 171 8.68 0.68 -6.29
C MET A 171 8.97 1.12 -7.73
N GLU A 172 9.87 0.43 -8.45
CA GLU A 172 10.10 0.72 -9.88
C GLU A 172 8.89 0.36 -10.76
N ILE A 173 8.23 -0.77 -10.49
CA ILE A 173 6.97 -1.14 -11.14
C ILE A 173 5.90 -0.07 -10.87
N HIS A 174 5.79 0.40 -9.63
CA HIS A 174 4.85 1.45 -9.26
C HIS A 174 5.09 2.75 -10.01
N LYS A 175 6.35 3.19 -10.16
CA LYS A 175 6.69 4.36 -10.99
C LYS A 175 6.20 4.19 -12.43
N ALA A 176 6.34 2.99 -13.01
CA ALA A 176 5.82 2.70 -14.34
C ALA A 176 4.28 2.78 -14.41
N TRP A 177 3.57 2.25 -13.41
CA TRP A 177 2.10 2.31 -13.36
C TRP A 177 1.60 3.75 -13.16
N LYS A 178 2.30 4.55 -12.35
CA LYS A 178 1.98 5.97 -12.14
C LYS A 178 1.99 6.78 -13.44
N ARG A 179 2.96 6.51 -14.32
CA ARG A 179 3.06 7.19 -15.63
C ARG A 179 1.83 6.95 -16.51
N VAL A 180 1.20 5.79 -16.41
CA VAL A 180 0.00 5.46 -17.20
C VAL A 180 -1.33 5.71 -16.49
N GLY A 181 -1.33 6.54 -15.42
CA GLY A 181 -2.56 7.05 -14.80
C GLY A 181 -2.97 6.39 -13.48
N TYR A 182 -2.27 5.34 -13.01
CA TYR A 182 -2.67 4.67 -11.77
C TYR A 182 -2.49 5.57 -10.52
N PRO A 183 -3.53 5.74 -9.68
CA PRO A 183 -3.56 6.82 -8.69
C PRO A 183 -2.97 6.45 -7.32
N PHE A 184 -2.66 5.19 -7.03
CA PHE A 184 -2.27 4.76 -5.67
C PHE A 184 -0.91 5.28 -5.21
N ALA A 185 -0.79 5.60 -3.92
CA ALA A 185 0.43 6.16 -3.31
C ALA A 185 1.55 5.13 -3.11
N THR A 186 1.21 3.85 -3.03
CA THR A 186 2.13 2.72 -2.90
C THR A 186 1.56 1.50 -3.59
N LEU A 187 2.40 0.65 -4.16
CA LEU A 187 2.03 -0.67 -4.68
C LEU A 187 2.34 -1.75 -3.64
N VAL A 188 1.43 -2.70 -3.45
CA VAL A 188 1.70 -3.84 -2.53
C VAL A 188 2.76 -4.74 -3.19
N PRO A 189 3.91 -4.98 -2.53
CA PRO A 189 4.99 -5.78 -3.09
C PRO A 189 4.64 -7.28 -2.98
N SER A 190 3.78 -7.73 -3.89
CA SER A 190 3.24 -9.07 -3.91
C SER A 190 2.92 -9.50 -5.33
N LEU A 191 3.18 -10.77 -5.64
CA LEU A 191 2.78 -11.41 -6.90
C LEU A 191 1.27 -11.33 -7.15
N ALA A 192 0.46 -11.16 -6.10
CA ALA A 192 -0.99 -10.94 -6.23
C ALA A 192 -1.31 -9.68 -7.07
N THR A 193 -0.38 -8.72 -7.18
CA THR A 193 -0.52 -7.55 -8.06
C THR A 193 -0.73 -7.97 -9.52
N ALA A 194 -0.11 -9.05 -9.98
CA ALA A 194 -0.24 -9.53 -11.37
C ALA A 194 -1.67 -9.99 -11.70
N ILE A 195 -2.50 -10.29 -10.69
CA ILE A 195 -3.91 -10.66 -10.84
C ILE A 195 -4.88 -9.55 -10.38
N GLY A 196 -4.39 -8.31 -10.25
CA GLY A 196 -5.23 -7.16 -9.92
C GLY A 196 -5.60 -7.03 -8.44
N SER A 197 -4.82 -7.59 -7.51
CA SER A 197 -5.04 -7.35 -6.06
C SER A 197 -4.75 -5.90 -5.64
N SER A 198 -3.95 -5.19 -6.44
CA SER A 198 -3.63 -3.79 -6.23
C SER A 198 -4.81 -2.97 -6.72
N ALA A 199 -5.62 -2.52 -5.75
CA ALA A 199 -6.88 -1.82 -5.98
C ALA A 199 -6.72 -0.68 -6.98
N ASP A 200 -7.65 -0.60 -7.94
CA ASP A 200 -7.69 0.47 -8.93
C ASP A 200 -9.08 1.11 -9.02
N ARG A 201 -9.14 2.31 -9.60
CA ARG A 201 -10.38 3.04 -9.88
C ARG A 201 -10.76 2.80 -11.34
N PRO A 202 -12.05 2.58 -11.67
CA PRO A 202 -12.50 2.44 -13.06
C PRO A 202 -12.04 3.58 -14.00
N ALA A 203 -11.86 4.78 -13.47
CA ALA A 203 -11.34 5.92 -14.22
C ALA A 203 -9.88 5.72 -14.70
N ALA A 204 -9.00 5.12 -13.89
CA ALA A 204 -7.61 4.89 -14.27
C ALA A 204 -7.48 3.80 -15.34
N LEU A 205 -8.32 2.77 -15.27
CA LEU A 205 -8.44 1.78 -16.34
C LEU A 205 -8.90 2.41 -17.66
N THR A 206 -9.87 3.33 -17.59
CA THR A 206 -10.35 4.11 -18.74
C THR A 206 -9.24 4.98 -19.31
N GLU A 207 -8.48 5.66 -18.45
CA GLU A 207 -7.33 6.48 -18.85
C GLU A 207 -6.26 5.65 -19.58
N LEU A 208 -5.95 4.44 -19.09
CA LEU A 208 -5.04 3.52 -19.76
C LEU A 208 -5.55 3.16 -21.18
N MET A 209 -6.84 2.86 -21.34
CA MET A 209 -7.39 2.59 -22.67
C MET A 209 -7.25 3.81 -23.59
N GLY A 210 -7.48 5.02 -23.05
CA GLY A 210 -7.25 6.27 -23.77
C GLY A 210 -5.78 6.46 -24.19
N ILE A 211 -4.83 6.12 -23.32
CA ILE A 211 -3.39 6.14 -23.66
C ILE A 211 -3.10 5.20 -24.82
N LEU A 212 -3.67 3.99 -24.83
CA LEU A 212 -3.46 3.01 -25.89
C LEU A 212 -4.06 3.46 -27.23
N VAL A 213 -5.27 4.02 -27.19
CA VAL A 213 -5.94 4.60 -28.37
C VAL A 213 -5.12 5.77 -28.95
N ASN A 214 -4.46 6.56 -28.11
CA ASN A 214 -3.63 7.70 -28.50
C ASN A 214 -2.15 7.34 -28.70
N GLU A 215 -1.84 6.12 -29.16
CA GLU A 215 -0.46 5.68 -29.49
C GLU A 215 0.54 5.83 -28.32
N GLY A 216 0.08 5.59 -27.10
CA GLY A 216 0.89 5.71 -25.88
C GLY A 216 0.96 7.11 -25.28
N ARG A 217 0.23 8.08 -25.86
CA ARG A 217 0.16 9.45 -25.35
C ARG A 217 -0.96 9.62 -24.33
N LYS A 218 -0.62 10.17 -23.18
CA LYS A 218 -1.59 10.59 -22.17
C LYS A 218 -2.13 11.96 -22.52
N ILE A 219 -3.45 12.05 -22.60
CA ILE A 219 -4.18 13.29 -22.88
C ILE A 219 -5.12 13.56 -21.69
N PRO A 220 -4.99 14.71 -21.02
CA PRO A 220 -5.95 15.14 -20.00
C PRO A 220 -7.40 15.06 -20.49
N THR A 221 -8.26 14.44 -19.67
CA THR A 221 -9.71 14.40 -19.95
C THR A 221 -10.34 15.76 -19.70
N VAL A 222 -10.93 16.35 -20.74
CA VAL A 222 -11.63 17.64 -20.68
C VAL A 222 -13.13 17.39 -20.84
N THR A 223 -13.90 17.63 -19.77
CA THR A 223 -15.37 17.46 -19.79
C THR A 223 -16.10 18.74 -20.22
N ILE A 224 -15.55 19.91 -19.88
CA ILE A 224 -16.11 21.22 -20.22
C ILE A 224 -15.22 21.87 -21.26
N ARG A 225 -15.75 22.13 -22.46
CA ARG A 225 -15.00 22.73 -23.57
C ARG A 225 -15.10 24.25 -23.65
N GLN A 226 -16.12 24.82 -23.04
CA GLN A 226 -16.36 26.25 -23.07
C GLN A 226 -17.28 26.63 -21.92
N LEU A 227 -16.96 27.70 -21.22
CA LEU A 227 -17.87 28.43 -20.35
C LEU A 227 -17.93 29.86 -20.86
N HIS A 228 -19.14 30.35 -21.15
CA HIS A 228 -19.37 31.70 -21.65
C HIS A 228 -20.17 32.47 -20.61
N PHE A 229 -19.57 33.51 -20.06
CA PHE A 229 -20.14 34.32 -18.99
C PHE A 229 -20.49 35.71 -19.52
N ALA A 230 -21.61 36.24 -19.03
CA ALA A 230 -22.02 37.63 -19.21
C ALA A 230 -22.02 38.11 -20.69
N GLU A 231 -22.49 37.24 -21.59
CA GLU A 231 -22.64 37.51 -23.02
C GLU A 231 -23.34 38.85 -23.26
N GLY A 232 -22.78 39.68 -24.13
CA GLY A 232 -23.35 40.99 -24.49
C GLY A 232 -23.12 42.08 -23.43
N THR A 233 -22.25 41.86 -22.45
CA THR A 233 -21.89 42.88 -21.45
C THR A 233 -20.39 43.22 -21.52
N PRO A 234 -19.95 44.37 -20.96
CA PRO A 234 -18.52 44.66 -20.83
C PRO A 234 -17.72 43.64 -20.01
N PHE A 235 -18.38 42.74 -19.28
CA PHE A 235 -17.78 41.67 -18.49
C PHE A 235 -17.79 40.31 -19.20
N GLU A 236 -18.13 40.29 -20.49
CA GLU A 236 -18.18 39.07 -21.29
C GLU A 236 -16.85 38.31 -21.21
N THR A 237 -16.92 37.05 -20.76
CA THR A 237 -15.74 36.22 -20.54
C THR A 237 -15.94 34.85 -21.14
N LEU A 238 -15.02 34.45 -22.01
CA LEU A 238 -14.99 33.13 -22.61
C LEU A 238 -13.85 32.31 -22.01
N VAL A 239 -14.19 31.27 -21.26
CA VAL A 239 -13.23 30.33 -20.69
C VAL A 239 -13.20 29.08 -21.57
N VAL A 240 -12.09 28.89 -22.26
CA VAL A 240 -11.82 27.69 -23.06
C VAL A 240 -10.62 26.93 -22.47
N PRO A 241 -10.62 25.58 -22.51
CA PRO A 241 -9.46 24.78 -22.16
C PRO A 241 -8.29 25.15 -23.08
N GLN A 242 -7.11 25.31 -22.48
CA GLN A 242 -5.87 25.30 -23.25
C GLN A 242 -5.73 23.93 -23.93
N GLU A 243 -5.11 23.90 -25.12
CA GLU A 243 -4.81 22.62 -25.77
C GLU A 243 -4.05 21.72 -24.80
N PRO A 244 -4.55 20.50 -24.53
CA PRO A 244 -3.95 19.65 -23.52
C PRO A 244 -2.58 19.15 -23.99
N ASP A 245 -1.57 19.31 -23.15
CA ASP A 245 -0.26 18.71 -23.38
C ASP A 245 -0.40 17.20 -23.57
N ARG A 246 0.28 16.68 -24.59
CA ARG A 246 0.29 15.26 -24.93
C ARG A 246 1.60 14.65 -24.46
N GLU A 247 1.58 14.00 -23.30
CA GLU A 247 2.77 13.35 -22.74
C GLU A 247 2.93 11.93 -23.31
N GLN A 248 4.09 11.61 -23.89
CA GLN A 248 4.38 10.25 -24.36
C GLN A 248 4.73 9.35 -23.16
N THR A 249 3.74 8.64 -22.63
CA THR A 249 3.88 7.79 -21.42
C THR A 249 4.29 6.35 -21.71
N LEU A 250 3.95 5.85 -22.90
CA LEU A 250 4.23 4.49 -23.34
C LEU A 250 4.87 4.51 -24.73
N ASN A 251 5.76 3.57 -25.05
CA ASN A 251 6.30 3.46 -26.40
C ASN A 251 5.16 3.18 -27.41
N PRO A 252 5.09 3.89 -28.56
CA PRO A 252 4.01 3.70 -29.54
C PRO A 252 3.84 2.25 -30.04
N LEU A 253 4.95 1.52 -30.25
CA LEU A 253 4.90 0.13 -30.67
C LEU A 253 4.31 -0.76 -29.57
N VAL A 254 4.65 -0.50 -28.31
CA VAL A 254 4.07 -1.24 -27.17
C VAL A 254 2.57 -0.95 -27.05
N ALA A 255 2.15 0.30 -27.25
CA ALA A 255 0.73 0.67 -27.26
C ALA A 255 -0.03 -0.06 -28.38
N GLN A 256 0.54 -0.11 -29.58
CA GLN A 256 -0.04 -0.80 -30.73
C GLN A 256 -0.19 -2.31 -30.47
N ILE A 257 0.85 -2.98 -29.97
CA ILE A 257 0.82 -4.41 -29.65
C ILE A 257 -0.24 -4.69 -28.59
N LEU A 258 -0.26 -3.92 -27.49
CA LEU A 258 -1.28 -4.06 -26.44
C LEU A 258 -2.70 -3.89 -26.98
N ARG A 259 -2.93 -2.96 -27.90
CA ARG A 259 -4.24 -2.78 -28.53
C ARG A 259 -4.65 -4.01 -29.34
N GLN A 260 -3.73 -4.62 -30.09
CA GLN A 260 -4.02 -5.86 -30.83
C GLN A 260 -4.34 -7.02 -29.89
N GLU A 261 -3.58 -7.20 -28.81
CA GLU A 261 -3.87 -8.21 -27.80
C GLU A 261 -5.25 -8.02 -27.15
N LEU A 262 -5.66 -6.76 -26.91
CA LEU A 262 -6.99 -6.46 -26.41
C LEU A 262 -8.11 -6.81 -27.41
N ILE A 263 -7.87 -6.63 -28.71
CA ILE A 263 -8.79 -7.06 -29.78
C ILE A 263 -8.90 -8.60 -29.77
N GLU A 264 -7.78 -9.31 -29.68
CA GLU A 264 -7.77 -10.78 -29.61
C GLU A 264 -8.56 -11.34 -28.41
N VAL A 265 -8.55 -10.64 -27.26
CA VAL A 265 -9.35 -11.04 -26.09
C VAL A 265 -10.86 -10.95 -26.37
N VAL A 266 -11.31 -10.04 -27.24
CA VAL A 266 -12.70 -9.95 -27.70
C VAL A 266 -12.97 -10.92 -28.85
N GLU A 267 -12.02 -11.15 -29.74
CA GLU A 267 -12.23 -12.05 -30.89
C GLU A 267 -12.25 -13.53 -30.49
N HIS A 268 -11.39 -13.92 -29.56
CA HIS A 268 -11.11 -15.32 -29.22
C HIS A 268 -11.08 -15.61 -27.71
N GLY A 269 -11.18 -14.59 -26.87
CA GLY A 269 -10.94 -14.71 -25.43
C GLY A 269 -12.16 -14.54 -24.54
N THR A 270 -11.86 -14.20 -23.28
CA THR A 270 -12.87 -14.03 -22.21
C THR A 270 -13.90 -12.93 -22.47
N ALA A 271 -13.65 -12.01 -23.41
CA ALA A 271 -14.56 -10.92 -23.75
C ALA A 271 -15.39 -11.18 -25.01
N ILE A 272 -15.44 -12.43 -25.50
CA ILE A 272 -16.13 -12.81 -26.76
C ILE A 272 -17.59 -12.37 -26.86
N GLY A 273 -18.27 -12.17 -25.74
CA GLY A 273 -19.62 -11.61 -25.74
C GLY A 273 -19.74 -10.21 -26.37
N ALA A 274 -18.65 -9.45 -26.44
CA ALA A 274 -18.58 -8.14 -27.10
C ALA A 274 -18.35 -8.22 -28.61
N LYS A 275 -17.96 -9.40 -29.14
CA LYS A 275 -17.75 -9.60 -30.58
C LYS A 275 -19.04 -9.35 -31.36
N GLY A 276 -18.94 -8.53 -32.40
CA GLY A 276 -20.08 -8.11 -33.22
C GLY A 276 -21.15 -7.33 -32.46
N ALA A 277 -20.79 -6.69 -31.34
CA ALA A 277 -21.71 -5.82 -30.60
C ALA A 277 -22.07 -4.53 -31.38
N LEU A 278 -21.19 -4.10 -32.28
CA LEU A 278 -21.45 -3.03 -33.24
C LEU A 278 -21.66 -3.66 -34.62
N PRO A 279 -22.79 -3.37 -35.30
CA PRO A 279 -23.00 -3.88 -36.65
C PRO A 279 -21.98 -3.25 -37.61
N PRO A 280 -21.43 -4.02 -38.55
CA PRO A 280 -20.56 -3.46 -39.58
C PRO A 280 -21.32 -2.43 -40.41
N THR A 281 -20.65 -1.35 -40.78
CA THR A 281 -21.18 -0.35 -41.73
C THR A 281 -20.63 -0.69 -43.11
N LYS A 282 -21.37 -0.41 -44.19
CA LYS A 282 -20.92 -0.74 -45.57
C LYS A 282 -19.49 -0.24 -45.81
N GLY A 283 -18.54 -1.17 -45.99
CA GLY A 283 -17.13 -0.88 -46.26
C GLY A 283 -16.24 -0.59 -45.04
N MET A 284 -16.78 -0.63 -43.81
CA MET A 284 -16.03 -0.29 -42.60
C MET A 284 -16.17 -1.38 -41.53
N THR A 285 -15.05 -1.99 -41.16
CA THR A 285 -14.94 -2.92 -40.04
C THR A 285 -14.67 -2.14 -38.76
N ILE A 286 -15.52 -2.29 -37.76
CA ILE A 286 -15.34 -1.69 -36.43
C ILE A 286 -14.70 -2.74 -35.53
N SER A 287 -13.47 -2.47 -35.09
CA SER A 287 -12.74 -3.32 -34.15
C SER A 287 -13.13 -2.98 -32.71
N ILE A 288 -13.35 -4.01 -31.90
CA ILE A 288 -13.59 -3.86 -30.47
C ILE A 288 -12.49 -4.63 -29.75
N GLY A 289 -11.76 -3.95 -28.88
CA GLY A 289 -10.80 -4.57 -27.98
C GLY A 289 -11.21 -4.37 -26.53
N GLY A 290 -10.74 -5.24 -25.64
CA GLY A 290 -10.99 -5.05 -24.22
C GLY A 290 -10.44 -6.15 -23.34
N LYS A 291 -10.51 -5.92 -22.03
CA LYS A 291 -10.10 -6.89 -21.03
C LYS A 291 -11.14 -7.02 -19.93
N THR A 292 -11.35 -8.26 -19.52
CA THR A 292 -12.21 -8.63 -18.40
C THR A 292 -11.43 -8.74 -17.09
N GLY A 293 -12.08 -8.43 -15.98
CA GLY A 293 -11.60 -8.69 -14.62
C GLY A 293 -12.76 -9.16 -13.73
N THR A 294 -12.49 -10.12 -12.85
CA THR A 294 -13.46 -10.62 -11.87
C THR A 294 -12.75 -10.76 -10.53
N GLY A 295 -13.27 -10.12 -9.48
CA GLY A 295 -12.70 -10.14 -8.13
C GLY A 295 -13.67 -10.73 -7.10
N ASP A 296 -13.19 -11.68 -6.29
CA ASP A 296 -13.82 -12.10 -5.04
C ASP A 296 -12.93 -11.65 -3.88
N HIS A 297 -13.19 -10.44 -3.38
CA HIS A 297 -12.38 -9.83 -2.35
C HIS A 297 -12.85 -10.35 -0.99
N ARG A 298 -11.97 -11.08 -0.30
CA ARG A 298 -12.26 -11.68 1.01
C ARG A 298 -11.15 -11.37 2.01
N GLN A 299 -11.52 -11.09 3.26
CA GLN A 299 -10.55 -11.09 4.35
C GLN A 299 -10.41 -12.53 4.85
N LYS A 300 -9.20 -13.08 4.70
CA LYS A 300 -8.83 -14.39 5.21
C LYS A 300 -7.98 -14.23 6.48
N VAL A 301 -8.32 -14.96 7.52
CA VAL A 301 -7.58 -15.01 8.78
C VAL A 301 -6.92 -16.39 8.86
N TYR A 302 -5.61 -16.39 9.08
CA TYR A 302 -4.81 -17.59 9.19
C TYR A 302 -4.21 -17.68 10.59
N GLU A 303 -4.15 -18.89 11.14
CA GLU A 303 -3.39 -19.16 12.36
C GLU A 303 -1.95 -19.59 12.05
N ARG A 304 -1.21 -19.98 13.10
CA ARG A 304 0.14 -20.52 12.99
C ARG A 304 0.14 -21.73 12.04
N GLY A 305 1.11 -21.75 11.12
CA GLY A 305 1.21 -22.81 10.10
C GLY A 305 0.34 -22.58 8.87
N TYR A 306 -0.19 -21.37 8.67
CA TYR A 306 -1.02 -21.00 7.51
C TYR A 306 -2.34 -21.77 7.39
N ARG A 307 -2.87 -22.31 8.50
CA ARG A 307 -4.22 -22.88 8.49
C ARG A 307 -5.25 -21.75 8.45
N LEU A 308 -6.15 -21.81 7.47
CA LEU A 308 -7.25 -20.85 7.34
C LEU A 308 -8.27 -21.09 8.45
N ILE A 309 -8.56 -20.05 9.24
CA ILE A 309 -9.52 -20.10 10.37
C ILE A 309 -10.72 -19.17 10.19
N GLY A 310 -10.66 -18.27 9.21
CA GLY A 310 -11.78 -17.38 8.89
C GLY A 310 -11.67 -16.84 7.47
N SER A 311 -12.82 -16.62 6.83
CA SER A 311 -12.90 -16.08 5.48
C SER A 311 -14.20 -15.30 5.31
N ARG A 312 -14.13 -13.96 5.45
CA ARG A 312 -15.31 -13.10 5.26
C ARG A 312 -15.29 -12.39 3.90
N PRO A 313 -16.43 -12.27 3.20
CA PRO A 313 -16.55 -11.41 2.03
C PRO A 313 -16.28 -9.94 2.36
N ILE A 314 -15.71 -9.21 1.41
CA ILE A 314 -15.52 -7.75 1.45
C ILE A 314 -16.24 -7.11 0.26
N ALA A 315 -16.01 -7.63 -0.94
CA ALA A 315 -16.63 -7.14 -2.17
C ALA A 315 -16.58 -8.18 -3.28
N ARG A 316 -17.56 -8.12 -4.19
CA ARG A 316 -17.59 -8.84 -5.46
C ARG A 316 -17.54 -7.82 -6.58
N THR A 317 -16.61 -7.99 -7.52
CA THR A 317 -16.40 -7.05 -8.62
C THR A 317 -16.31 -7.78 -9.95
N ALA A 318 -16.84 -7.14 -11.00
CA ALA A 318 -16.68 -7.57 -12.38
C ALA A 318 -16.51 -6.34 -13.26
N THR A 319 -15.47 -6.32 -14.06
CA THR A 319 -15.09 -5.18 -14.88
C THR A 319 -14.85 -5.62 -16.32
N PHE A 320 -15.28 -4.79 -17.26
CA PHE A 320 -14.89 -4.84 -18.66
C PHE A 320 -14.35 -3.47 -19.07
N VAL A 321 -13.06 -3.41 -19.39
CA VAL A 321 -12.42 -2.24 -20.01
C VAL A 321 -12.39 -2.47 -21.51
N PHE A 322 -12.65 -1.44 -22.30
CA PHE A 322 -12.77 -1.58 -23.74
C PHE A 322 -12.23 -0.38 -24.50
N LEU A 323 -11.94 -0.64 -25.78
CA LEU A 323 -11.69 0.32 -26.83
C LEU A 323 -12.48 -0.07 -28.08
N ILE A 324 -12.85 0.92 -28.88
CA ILE A 324 -13.51 0.75 -30.18
C ILE A 324 -12.69 1.57 -31.17
N ASP A 325 -12.06 0.87 -32.10
CA ASP A 325 -11.11 1.40 -33.09
C ASP A 325 -10.03 2.30 -32.46
N ASP A 326 -9.97 3.57 -32.90
CA ASP A 326 -8.99 4.59 -32.54
C ASP A 326 -9.65 5.82 -31.89
N ARG A 327 -10.90 5.69 -31.41
CA ARG A 327 -11.67 6.86 -30.91
C ARG A 327 -12.34 6.66 -29.57
N PHE A 328 -13.02 5.54 -29.36
CA PHE A 328 -13.83 5.34 -28.18
C PHE A 328 -13.18 4.34 -27.24
N PHE A 329 -13.32 4.59 -25.95
CA PHE A 329 -12.82 3.71 -24.92
C PHE A 329 -13.61 3.95 -23.64
N GLY A 330 -13.59 2.97 -22.75
CA GLY A 330 -14.36 3.05 -21.53
C GLY A 330 -14.20 1.87 -20.61
N THR A 331 -14.91 1.92 -19.49
CA THR A 331 -14.97 0.85 -18.51
C THR A 331 -16.39 0.68 -18.03
N ILE A 332 -16.86 -0.57 -17.94
CA ILE A 332 -18.12 -0.93 -17.29
C ILE A 332 -17.76 -1.82 -16.09
N THR A 333 -18.17 -1.40 -14.89
CA THR A 333 -17.92 -2.12 -13.64
C THR A 333 -19.23 -2.41 -12.92
N ALA A 334 -19.44 -3.66 -12.54
CA ALA A 334 -20.43 -4.08 -11.58
C ALA A 334 -19.73 -4.39 -10.25
N GLN A 335 -20.24 -3.84 -9.15
CA GLN A 335 -19.66 -4.01 -7.83
C GLN A 335 -20.75 -4.16 -6.77
N VAL A 336 -20.57 -5.14 -5.89
CA VAL A 336 -21.31 -5.28 -4.65
C VAL A 336 -20.32 -5.24 -3.50
N SER A 337 -20.50 -4.31 -2.58
CA SER A 337 -19.62 -4.12 -1.42
C SER A 337 -20.30 -4.60 -0.13
N GLY A 338 -19.51 -4.98 0.87
CA GLY A 338 -20.00 -5.36 2.19
C GLY A 338 -20.17 -6.87 2.37
N PRO A 339 -20.61 -7.31 3.56
CA PRO A 339 -20.66 -8.73 3.92
C PRO A 339 -21.57 -9.56 3.01
N HIS A 340 -22.65 -8.96 2.50
CA HIS A 340 -23.59 -9.59 1.56
C HIS A 340 -23.01 -9.82 0.16
N SER A 341 -21.81 -9.30 -0.15
CA SER A 341 -21.20 -9.56 -1.45
C SER A 341 -20.93 -11.04 -1.70
N GLY A 342 -20.87 -11.85 -0.64
CA GLY A 342 -20.75 -13.32 -0.73
C GLY A 342 -21.98 -14.02 -1.31
N ASP A 343 -23.13 -13.35 -1.33
CA ASP A 343 -24.40 -13.90 -1.84
C ASP A 343 -24.53 -13.75 -3.38
N PHE A 344 -23.58 -13.05 -4.02
CA PHE A 344 -23.60 -12.75 -5.45
C PHE A 344 -22.58 -13.58 -6.23
N SER A 345 -23.00 -14.14 -7.37
CA SER A 345 -22.21 -15.08 -8.20
C SER A 345 -21.90 -14.60 -9.62
N PHE A 346 -21.92 -13.28 -9.88
CA PHE A 346 -21.64 -12.75 -11.22
C PHE A 346 -20.13 -12.77 -11.58
N THR A 347 -19.83 -12.76 -12.88
CA THR A 347 -18.49 -12.66 -13.45
C THR A 347 -18.41 -11.47 -14.43
N SER A 348 -17.27 -11.28 -15.07
CA SER A 348 -17.07 -10.32 -16.16
C SER A 348 -17.97 -10.54 -17.38
N SER A 349 -18.72 -11.64 -17.49
CA SER A 349 -19.75 -11.78 -18.53
C SER A 349 -20.87 -10.74 -18.38
N LEU A 350 -21.19 -10.32 -17.15
CA LEU A 350 -22.21 -9.30 -16.87
C LEU A 350 -21.86 -7.94 -17.52
N PRO A 351 -20.72 -7.29 -17.21
CA PRO A 351 -20.36 -6.02 -17.84
C PRO A 351 -20.13 -6.15 -19.36
N VAL A 352 -19.64 -7.29 -19.85
CA VAL A 352 -19.54 -7.55 -21.30
C VAL A 352 -20.93 -7.61 -21.95
N ARG A 353 -21.92 -8.22 -21.29
CA ARG A 353 -23.30 -8.25 -21.80
C ARG A 353 -23.96 -6.88 -21.78
N ILE A 354 -23.73 -6.10 -20.72
CA ILE A 354 -24.17 -4.70 -20.63
C ILE A 354 -23.57 -3.89 -21.78
N PHE A 355 -22.27 -4.04 -22.05
CA PHE A 355 -21.63 -3.43 -23.21
C PHE A 355 -22.34 -3.80 -24.51
N ARG A 356 -22.61 -5.08 -24.75
CA ARG A 356 -23.30 -5.52 -25.98
C ARG A 356 -24.67 -4.89 -26.17
N LEU A 357 -25.43 -4.71 -25.09
CA LEU A 357 -26.76 -4.08 -25.14
C LEU A 357 -26.67 -2.58 -25.43
N PHE A 358 -25.64 -1.91 -24.89
CA PHE A 358 -25.42 -0.49 -25.06
C PHE A 358 -24.74 -0.13 -26.39
N ALA A 359 -23.81 -0.97 -26.87
CA ALA A 359 -22.95 -0.68 -28.02
C ALA A 359 -23.70 -0.20 -29.27
N PRO A 360 -24.86 -0.76 -29.68
CA PRO A 360 -25.62 -0.24 -30.83
C PRO A 360 -25.99 1.25 -30.72
N HIS A 361 -26.13 1.78 -29.51
CA HIS A 361 -26.44 3.19 -29.26
C HIS A 361 -25.23 4.11 -29.47
N LEU A 362 -24.02 3.54 -29.46
CA LEU A 362 -22.79 4.23 -29.82
C LEU A 362 -22.56 4.28 -31.33
N HIS A 363 -23.26 3.46 -32.12
CA HIS A 363 -23.00 3.26 -33.55
C HIS A 363 -23.00 4.57 -34.35
N ALA A 364 -23.96 5.46 -34.07
CA ALA A 364 -24.05 6.78 -34.71
C ALA A 364 -22.84 7.69 -34.42
N TYR A 365 -22.17 7.52 -33.28
CA TYR A 365 -20.98 8.30 -32.92
C TYR A 365 -19.69 7.64 -33.42
N VAL A 366 -19.68 6.32 -33.54
CA VAL A 366 -18.51 5.51 -33.95
C VAL A 366 -18.25 5.61 -35.45
N ILE A 367 -19.30 5.70 -36.27
CA ILE A 367 -19.13 5.99 -37.69
C ILE A 367 -18.50 7.38 -37.80
N PRO A 368 -17.44 7.57 -38.61
CA PRO A 368 -17.02 8.90 -39.01
C PRO A 368 -18.19 9.54 -39.76
N HIS A 369 -19.01 10.30 -39.04
CA HIS A 369 -19.46 11.53 -39.65
C HIS A 369 -18.15 12.23 -40.04
N THR A 370 -18.00 12.58 -41.31
CA THR A 370 -17.32 13.84 -41.62
C THR A 370 -17.89 14.80 -40.59
N LEU A 371 -17.11 15.09 -39.55
CA LEU A 371 -17.35 16.26 -38.74
C LEU A 371 -17.12 17.36 -39.76
N GLU A 372 -18.15 17.67 -40.56
CA GLU A 372 -18.33 19.03 -41.02
C GLU A 372 -18.17 19.81 -39.73
N ALA A 373 -17.03 20.48 -39.61
CA ALA A 373 -16.86 21.52 -38.64
C ALA A 373 -18.05 22.43 -38.90
N LYS A 374 -19.13 22.25 -38.13
CA LYS A 374 -20.13 23.29 -38.02
C LYS A 374 -19.35 24.41 -37.39
N SER A 375 -18.87 25.31 -38.23
CA SER A 375 -18.49 26.66 -37.84
C SER A 375 -19.55 27.12 -36.84
N PRO A 376 -19.17 27.68 -35.69
CA PRO A 376 -20.13 28.12 -34.69
C PRO A 376 -21.23 28.90 -35.40
N GLN A 377 -22.46 28.37 -35.36
CA GLN A 377 -23.58 29.07 -35.98
C GLN A 377 -23.73 30.38 -35.23
N PRO A 378 -23.62 31.55 -35.89
CA PRO A 378 -23.91 32.81 -35.24
C PRO A 378 -25.34 32.74 -34.69
N PHE A 379 -25.48 33.06 -33.41
CA PHE A 379 -26.77 33.06 -32.73
C PHE A 379 -27.70 34.02 -33.47
N GLN A 380 -28.73 33.48 -34.12
CA GLN A 380 -29.77 34.31 -34.73
C GLN A 380 -30.78 34.68 -33.63
N PRO A 381 -30.94 35.97 -33.30
CA PRO A 381 -31.94 36.40 -32.34
C PRO A 381 -33.33 36.00 -32.87
N ARG A 382 -34.12 35.35 -32.00
CA ARG A 382 -35.53 35.11 -32.30
C ARG A 382 -36.24 36.46 -32.35
N SER A 383 -36.87 36.74 -33.49
CA SER A 383 -37.72 37.91 -33.75
C SER A 383 -38.91 38.00 -32.82
#